data_AF-A0A3S0ZFU8-F1
#
_entry.id   AF-A0A3S0ZFU8-F1
#
_cell.length_a   1.000
_cell.length_b   1.000
_cell.length_c   1.000
_cell.angle_alpha   90.00
_cell.angle_beta   90.00
_cell.angle_gamma   90.00
#
_symmetry.space_group_name_H-M   'P 1'
#
loop_
_entity.id
_entity.type
_entity.pdbx_description
1 polymer ?
#
loop_
_entity_poly.entity_id
_entity_poly.type
_entity_poly.pdbx_seq_one_letter_code
_entity_poly.pdbx_strand_id
1 'polypeptide(L)'
;MHYSWEENYERGYEWWLMKEAKKRNPNIKLYGLPWGFPGWVGEGSGSPYHNVDKTADYVVRWINGAKKTHNLTIDYVGIWNETPYDIKYIKTLRKVLNARGYKNTQIIASDNKWNIIGDLSKDKELQDVVYAVGCHYPGTHSTSEAQQLGKILWSSEDYCQKNDETGGACWARVLNRNYVNGYMTSTIAWDLIASYYTQLPGWDMGLMTAKEPWNGHYVVSPPIWASAHTTQFTEIGWSYLKHGHGVGTLPQGGTYVGLVSPDRDHLTIVMETMTFEHSKCVWDAKTEFKVSPQNLTLALGGTWSGIQEMNMWFTQMGFDGKPSIFFDKRSPLKFKNGKAQLFLDLNQMITLTTMDTGLKGVYPPPPAHTDFPLPYSDNFDGYSLHQEPFYLAQQIGSFEVLAEGKNGFVRQMVTQMTIPWCKKADGIQKAYNVFGDITWSNISVEFDFRVPVENGTSGIFVGARATTGGCSSASTSGIFFHALQDKFVLSTDLQRQQVIKSGDLSYNPGSWHKISLAVKGNAAKLTFDQTTVYFGAIPASPAAGWAALGTDSFGLADFDNLRIMTS
;
A
#
# COMPACT_ATOMS: atom_id res chain seq x y z
N MET A 1 10.75 15.80 -4.66
CA MET A 1 11.52 16.96 -4.18
C MET A 1 12.28 16.54 -2.92
N HIS A 2 13.44 15.89 -3.05
CA HIS A 2 14.24 15.53 -1.86
C HIS A 2 14.72 16.79 -1.13
N TYR A 3 15.10 17.81 -1.90
CA TYR A 3 15.56 19.11 -1.42
C TYR A 3 14.63 20.24 -1.86
N SER A 4 14.74 21.40 -1.22
CA SER A 4 13.90 22.57 -1.52
C SER A 4 14.15 23.19 -2.90
N TRP A 5 15.32 22.95 -3.48
CA TRP A 5 15.75 23.47 -4.78
C TRP A 5 15.55 22.49 -5.94
N GLU A 6 14.92 21.33 -5.70
CA GLU A 6 14.89 20.24 -6.68
C GLU A 6 13.49 19.66 -6.91
N GLU A 7 13.14 19.46 -8.19
CA GLU A 7 11.92 18.79 -8.63
C GLU A 7 12.27 17.69 -9.62
N ASN A 8 11.82 16.47 -9.33
CA ASN A 8 11.87 15.33 -10.24
C ASN A 8 10.55 14.56 -10.08
N TYR A 9 9.86 14.38 -11.20
CA TYR A 9 8.55 13.75 -11.29
C TYR A 9 8.62 12.37 -11.95
N GLU A 10 9.79 11.77 -12.02
CA GLU A 10 10.03 10.46 -12.64
C GLU A 10 10.43 9.38 -11.62
N ARG A 11 10.67 9.79 -10.35
CA ARG A 11 10.96 8.89 -9.24
C ARG A 11 9.79 7.99 -8.86
N GLY A 12 10.13 6.80 -8.37
CA GLY A 12 9.19 5.80 -7.88
C GLY A 12 8.32 5.20 -8.99
N TYR A 13 7.34 4.40 -8.59
CA TYR A 13 6.52 3.60 -9.51
C TYR A 13 5.08 4.14 -9.68
N GLU A 14 4.63 5.07 -8.83
CA GLU A 14 3.23 5.51 -8.84
C GLU A 14 2.81 6.24 -10.13
N TRP A 15 3.74 6.97 -10.76
CA TRP A 15 3.49 7.57 -12.06
C TRP A 15 3.22 6.53 -13.14
N TRP A 16 4.03 5.46 -13.15
CA TRP A 16 3.85 4.33 -14.06
C TRP A 16 2.52 3.63 -13.77
N LEU A 17 2.21 3.35 -12.50
CA LEU A 17 1.00 2.66 -12.10
C LEU A 17 -0.26 3.43 -12.52
N MET A 18 -0.30 4.73 -12.27
CA MET A 18 -1.42 5.59 -12.68
C MET A 18 -1.57 5.66 -14.22
N LYS A 19 -0.46 5.67 -14.97
CA LYS A 19 -0.49 5.63 -16.45
C LYS A 19 -1.01 4.30 -16.96
N GLU A 20 -0.54 3.17 -16.40
CA GLU A 20 -1.00 1.84 -16.80
C GLU A 20 -2.48 1.62 -16.45
N ALA A 21 -2.94 2.17 -15.31
CA ALA A 21 -4.34 2.17 -14.93
C ALA A 21 -5.20 3.02 -15.89
N LYS A 22 -4.79 4.26 -16.19
CA LYS A 22 -5.48 5.14 -17.17
C LYS A 22 -5.50 4.57 -18.58
N LYS A 23 -4.45 3.85 -18.99
CA LYS A 23 -4.40 3.16 -20.28
C LYS A 23 -5.47 2.07 -20.41
N ARG A 24 -5.76 1.36 -19.31
CA ARG A 24 -6.77 0.29 -19.26
C ARG A 24 -8.18 0.82 -19.00
N ASN A 25 -8.29 1.84 -18.15
CA ASN A 25 -9.54 2.53 -17.83
C ASN A 25 -9.30 4.05 -17.80
N PRO A 26 -9.56 4.77 -18.91
CA PRO A 26 -9.40 6.22 -18.97
C PRO A 26 -10.25 6.98 -17.93
N ASN A 27 -11.33 6.37 -17.45
CA ASN A 27 -12.26 6.95 -16.49
C ASN A 27 -11.89 6.68 -15.03
N ILE A 28 -10.86 5.85 -14.75
CA ILE A 28 -10.43 5.56 -13.38
C ILE A 28 -10.11 6.86 -12.63
N LYS A 29 -10.53 6.97 -11.37
CA LYS A 29 -10.25 8.14 -10.55
C LYS A 29 -8.90 8.01 -9.85
N LEU A 30 -8.16 9.11 -9.79
CA LEU A 30 -6.84 9.16 -9.15
C LEU A 30 -6.92 9.97 -7.85
N TYR A 31 -6.45 9.36 -6.75
CA TYR A 31 -6.43 9.95 -5.42
C TYR A 31 -4.99 9.98 -4.88
N GLY A 32 -4.49 11.16 -4.52
CA GLY A 32 -3.17 11.33 -3.88
C GLY A 32 -3.29 11.70 -2.40
N LEU A 33 -2.55 11.02 -1.53
CA LEU A 33 -2.51 11.26 -0.09
C LEU A 33 -1.05 11.19 0.41
N PRO A 34 -0.54 12.19 1.16
CA PRO A 34 0.78 12.10 1.78
C PRO A 34 0.77 11.24 3.06
N TRP A 35 1.75 10.34 3.20
CA TRP A 35 2.07 9.67 4.48
C TRP A 35 3.16 10.41 5.26
N GLY A 36 4.19 10.91 4.56
CA GLY A 36 5.28 11.69 5.16
C GLY A 36 5.70 12.83 4.24
N PHE A 37 6.56 13.72 4.76
CA PHE A 37 7.07 14.87 4.01
C PHE A 37 8.60 14.96 4.10
N PRO A 38 9.28 15.51 3.08
CA PRO A 38 10.68 15.89 3.21
C PRO A 38 10.88 16.86 4.37
N GLY A 39 11.99 16.73 5.11
CA GLY A 39 12.22 17.55 6.32
C GLY A 39 12.21 19.06 6.08
N TRP A 40 12.58 19.51 4.88
CA TRP A 40 12.68 20.94 4.55
C TRP A 40 11.31 21.63 4.49
N VAL A 41 10.24 20.85 4.26
CA VAL A 41 8.86 21.34 4.29
C VAL A 41 8.51 21.84 5.70
N GLY A 42 9.02 21.17 6.74
CA GLY A 42 8.75 21.51 8.13
C GLY A 42 9.61 22.63 8.71
N GLU A 43 10.60 23.14 7.97
CA GLU A 43 11.51 24.21 8.44
C GLU A 43 12.13 23.91 9.82
N GLY A 44 12.47 22.64 10.07
CA GLY A 44 13.06 22.18 11.34
C GLY A 44 12.06 21.96 12.48
N SER A 45 10.76 22.23 12.28
CA SER A 45 9.73 22.06 13.32
C SER A 45 9.29 20.60 13.55
N GLY A 46 9.60 19.69 12.62
CA GLY A 46 9.07 18.32 12.62
C GLY A 46 7.57 18.21 12.32
N SER A 47 6.92 19.30 11.88
CA SER A 47 5.51 19.35 11.50
C SER A 47 5.33 19.92 10.10
N PRO A 48 4.44 19.36 9.26
CA PRO A 48 4.12 19.94 7.97
C PRO A 48 3.20 21.17 8.09
N TYR A 49 2.75 21.56 9.29
CA TYR A 49 1.83 22.68 9.46
C TYR A 49 2.48 23.94 10.04
N HIS A 50 3.80 23.94 10.27
CA HIS A 50 4.51 25.16 10.68
C HIS A 50 4.31 26.30 9.66
N ASN A 51 4.39 25.95 8.37
CA ASN A 51 4.14 26.85 7.26
C ASN A 51 3.20 26.16 6.26
N VAL A 52 1.90 26.35 6.46
CA VAL A 52 0.86 25.71 5.65
C VAL A 52 0.91 26.09 4.18
N ASP A 53 1.38 27.30 3.85
CA ASP A 53 1.54 27.75 2.46
C ASP A 53 2.64 26.94 1.75
N LYS A 54 3.77 26.71 2.43
CA LYS A 54 4.87 25.88 1.92
C LYS A 54 4.42 24.43 1.70
N THR A 55 3.69 23.85 2.64
CA THR A 55 3.19 22.47 2.51
C THR A 55 2.14 22.35 1.41
N ALA A 56 1.21 23.32 1.31
CA ALA A 56 0.24 23.33 0.23
C ALA A 56 0.92 23.52 -1.14
N ASP A 57 1.94 24.38 -1.24
CA ASP A 57 2.76 24.52 -2.44
C ASP A 57 3.42 23.19 -2.84
N TYR A 58 4.07 22.50 -1.89
CA TYR A 58 4.67 21.19 -2.10
C TYR A 58 3.66 20.17 -2.66
N VAL A 59 2.48 20.03 -2.05
CA VAL A 59 1.45 19.09 -2.50
C VAL A 59 0.92 19.46 -3.88
N VAL A 60 0.67 20.74 -4.15
CA VAL A 60 0.15 21.17 -5.46
C VAL A 60 1.23 21.10 -6.56
N ARG A 61 2.53 21.18 -6.22
CA ARG A 61 3.61 20.87 -7.17
C ARG A 61 3.58 19.42 -7.62
N TRP A 62 3.26 18.47 -6.75
CA TRP A 62 3.05 17.06 -7.14
C TRP A 62 1.89 16.91 -8.13
N ILE A 63 0.75 17.57 -7.87
CA ILE A 63 -0.41 17.59 -8.79
C ILE A 63 -0.04 18.22 -10.14
N ASN A 64 0.75 19.30 -10.12
CA ASN A 64 1.24 19.92 -11.34
C ASN A 64 2.19 19.02 -12.13
N GLY A 65 3.12 18.34 -11.47
CA GLY A 65 3.99 17.34 -12.09
C GLY A 65 3.23 16.19 -12.73
N ALA A 66 2.21 15.66 -12.04
CA ALA A 66 1.30 14.65 -12.58
C ALA A 66 0.71 15.09 -13.93
N LYS A 67 0.23 16.34 -14.00
CA LYS A 67 -0.37 16.87 -15.22
C LYS A 67 0.64 17.22 -16.30
N LYS A 68 1.74 17.89 -15.96
CA LYS A 68 2.72 18.42 -16.93
C LYS A 68 3.62 17.33 -17.50
N THR A 69 4.05 16.38 -16.69
CA THR A 69 5.01 15.34 -17.09
C THR A 69 4.29 14.09 -17.61
N HIS A 70 3.17 13.71 -17.00
CA HIS A 70 2.51 12.43 -17.29
C HIS A 70 1.11 12.57 -17.91
N ASN A 71 0.62 13.80 -18.10
CA ASN A 71 -0.75 14.10 -18.53
C ASN A 71 -1.82 13.43 -17.65
N LEU A 72 -1.53 13.22 -16.37
CA LEU A 72 -2.46 12.65 -15.40
C LEU A 72 -3.27 13.78 -14.74
N THR A 73 -4.59 13.59 -14.67
CA THR A 73 -5.47 14.48 -13.90
C THR A 73 -5.73 13.82 -12.55
N ILE A 74 -5.34 14.49 -11.47
CA ILE A 74 -5.61 14.05 -10.10
C ILE A 74 -7.02 14.52 -9.71
N ASP A 75 -7.91 13.58 -9.44
CA ASP A 75 -9.31 13.85 -9.10
C ASP A 75 -9.47 14.24 -7.63
N TYR A 76 -8.71 13.61 -6.74
CA TYR A 76 -8.80 13.81 -5.29
C TYR A 76 -7.43 14.03 -4.66
N VAL A 77 -7.39 14.85 -3.60
CA VAL A 77 -6.20 15.03 -2.75
C VAL A 77 -6.58 15.00 -1.27
N GLY A 78 -5.77 14.30 -0.48
CA GLY A 78 -5.97 14.09 0.94
C GLY A 78 -5.10 15.02 1.78
N ILE A 79 -5.12 14.83 3.10
CA ILE A 79 -4.45 15.75 4.04
C ILE A 79 -3.11 15.19 4.51
N TRP A 80 -3.13 14.26 5.47
CA TRP A 80 -1.94 13.58 5.99
C TRP A 80 -2.37 12.29 6.69
N ASN A 81 -2.03 11.14 6.09
CA ASN A 81 -2.57 9.84 6.43
C ASN A 81 -2.50 9.49 7.93
N GLU A 82 -3.65 9.19 8.55
CA GLU A 82 -3.76 8.76 9.95
C GLU A 82 -3.04 9.65 10.98
N THR A 83 -2.90 10.93 10.65
CA THR A 83 -2.30 11.94 11.53
C THR A 83 -3.31 13.05 11.85
N PRO A 84 -2.99 13.95 12.79
CA PRO A 84 -3.80 15.16 12.99
C PRO A 84 -3.85 16.01 11.71
N TYR A 85 -5.01 16.57 11.42
CA TYR A 85 -5.17 17.59 10.37
C TYR A 85 -5.04 19.01 10.95
N ASP A 86 -4.82 19.98 10.06
CA ASP A 86 -4.86 21.40 10.39
C ASP A 86 -5.91 22.13 9.52
N ILE A 87 -6.88 22.79 10.16
CA ILE A 87 -7.98 23.47 9.46
C ILE A 87 -7.48 24.59 8.55
N LYS A 88 -6.45 25.33 9.00
CA LYS A 88 -5.85 26.41 8.21
C LYS A 88 -5.16 25.83 6.96
N TYR A 89 -4.48 24.69 7.09
CA TYR A 89 -3.89 23.96 5.97
C TYR A 89 -4.96 23.52 4.97
N ILE A 90 -6.06 22.89 5.40
CA ILE A 90 -7.13 22.42 4.49
C ILE A 90 -7.67 23.59 3.66
N LYS A 91 -7.97 24.73 4.30
CA LYS A 91 -8.42 25.95 3.62
C LYS A 91 -7.36 26.54 2.69
N THR A 92 -6.10 26.51 3.10
CA THR A 92 -4.96 26.99 2.30
C THR A 92 -4.74 26.11 1.06
N LEU A 93 -4.79 24.80 1.20
CA LEU A 93 -4.69 23.84 0.11
C LEU A 93 -5.75 24.13 -0.97
N ARG A 94 -7.00 24.37 -0.57
CA ARG A 94 -8.06 24.77 -1.52
C ARG A 94 -7.72 26.05 -2.28
N LYS A 95 -7.20 27.08 -1.58
CA LYS A 95 -6.79 28.36 -2.19
C LYS A 95 -5.66 28.15 -3.19
N VAL A 96 -4.63 27.41 -2.83
CA VAL A 96 -3.47 27.13 -3.71
C VAL A 96 -3.88 26.29 -4.93
N LEU A 97 -4.72 25.26 -4.75
CA LEU A 97 -5.28 24.49 -5.87
C LEU A 97 -6.02 25.39 -6.86
N ASN A 98 -6.88 26.27 -6.35
CA ASN A 98 -7.66 27.19 -7.19
C ASN A 98 -6.77 28.19 -7.94
N ALA A 99 -5.79 28.77 -7.24
CA ALA A 99 -4.84 29.72 -7.82
C ALA A 99 -3.99 29.07 -8.93
N ARG A 100 -3.71 27.77 -8.83
CA ARG A 100 -2.94 27.01 -9.82
C ARG A 100 -3.78 26.32 -10.89
N GLY A 101 -5.09 26.58 -10.93
CA GLY A 101 -5.99 26.05 -11.97
C GLY A 101 -6.55 24.65 -11.70
N TYR A 102 -6.29 24.06 -10.54
CA TYR A 102 -6.80 22.74 -10.11
C TYR A 102 -8.11 22.83 -9.35
N LYS A 103 -9.05 23.67 -9.82
CA LYS A 103 -10.36 23.88 -9.20
C LYS A 103 -11.21 22.60 -9.10
N ASN A 104 -10.97 21.65 -10.01
CA ASN A 104 -11.71 20.39 -10.10
C ASN A 104 -11.12 19.27 -9.22
N THR A 105 -9.88 19.39 -8.74
CA THR A 105 -9.32 18.43 -7.78
C THR A 105 -10.01 18.65 -6.44
N GLN A 106 -10.70 17.63 -5.94
CA GLN A 106 -11.50 17.69 -4.72
C GLN A 106 -10.68 17.30 -3.49
N ILE A 107 -11.02 17.86 -2.33
CA ILE A 107 -10.35 17.54 -1.06
C ILE A 107 -11.15 16.49 -0.31
N ILE A 108 -10.50 15.38 0.02
CA ILE A 108 -11.02 14.39 0.97
C ILE A 108 -10.32 14.63 2.30
N ALA A 109 -11.07 14.61 3.39
CA ALA A 109 -10.48 14.80 4.70
C ALA A 109 -11.15 13.91 5.76
N SER A 110 -10.44 13.43 6.78
CA SER A 110 -9.02 13.63 7.04
C SER A 110 -8.18 12.36 6.87
N ASP A 111 -8.73 11.29 6.28
CA ASP A 111 -8.07 9.99 6.15
C ASP A 111 -7.59 9.49 7.52
N ASN A 112 -8.52 9.55 8.48
CA ASN A 112 -8.35 9.18 9.88
C ASN A 112 -9.69 8.68 10.43
N LYS A 113 -10.12 9.08 11.63
CA LYS A 113 -11.46 8.76 12.16
C LYS A 113 -12.48 9.86 11.85
N TRP A 114 -13.71 9.70 12.31
CA TRP A 114 -14.83 10.63 12.08
C TRP A 114 -14.71 11.99 12.82
N ASN A 115 -13.58 12.30 13.44
CA ASN A 115 -13.44 13.47 14.32
C ASN A 115 -13.58 14.82 13.60
N ILE A 116 -13.28 14.92 12.30
CA ILE A 116 -13.44 16.14 11.51
C ILE A 116 -14.90 16.61 11.38
N ILE A 117 -15.87 15.72 11.58
CA ILE A 117 -17.30 16.03 11.52
C ILE A 117 -17.68 17.18 12.47
N GLY A 118 -17.09 17.18 13.67
CA GLY A 118 -17.35 18.22 14.66
C GLY A 118 -16.94 19.62 14.17
N ASP A 119 -15.80 19.72 13.49
CA ASP A 119 -15.31 21.00 12.97
C ASP A 119 -16.08 21.43 11.72
N LEU A 120 -16.41 20.49 10.83
CA LEU A 120 -17.24 20.76 9.65
C LEU A 120 -18.63 21.30 10.02
N SER A 121 -19.22 20.83 11.13
CA SER A 121 -20.52 21.32 11.60
C SER A 121 -20.49 22.76 12.10
N LYS A 122 -19.31 23.27 12.48
CA LYS A 122 -19.12 24.60 13.09
C LYS A 122 -18.49 25.62 12.13
N ASP A 123 -17.87 25.16 11.05
CA ASP A 123 -17.11 26.01 10.12
C ASP A 123 -17.59 25.81 8.68
N LYS A 124 -18.43 26.72 8.21
CA LYS A 124 -19.01 26.68 6.85
C LYS A 124 -17.94 26.77 5.76
N GLU A 125 -16.87 27.54 5.97
CA GLU A 125 -15.78 27.63 4.99
C GLU A 125 -15.05 26.29 4.91
N LEU A 126 -14.75 25.63 6.04
CA LEU A 126 -14.18 24.29 6.05
C LEU A 126 -15.12 23.28 5.37
N GLN A 127 -16.42 23.36 5.66
CA GLN A 127 -17.42 22.53 5.02
C GLN A 127 -17.42 22.72 3.50
N ASP A 128 -17.28 23.93 2.99
CA ASP A 128 -17.30 24.19 1.55
C ASP A 128 -16.07 23.68 0.80
N VAL A 129 -14.91 23.66 1.45
CA VAL A 129 -13.68 23.20 0.82
C VAL A 129 -13.49 21.69 0.85
N VAL A 130 -14.14 20.98 1.79
CA VAL A 130 -14.08 19.51 1.90
C VAL A 130 -15.20 18.88 1.08
N TYR A 131 -14.84 18.04 0.11
CA TYR A 131 -15.77 17.34 -0.76
C TYR A 131 -16.43 16.15 -0.06
N ALA A 132 -15.60 15.26 0.49
CA ALA A 132 -16.03 14.04 1.17
C ALA A 132 -15.23 13.83 2.46
N VAL A 133 -15.83 13.11 3.40
CA VAL A 133 -15.18 12.68 4.64
C VAL A 133 -14.65 11.27 4.47
N GLY A 134 -13.33 11.12 4.46
CA GLY A 134 -12.63 9.84 4.39
C GLY A 134 -12.31 9.32 5.79
N CYS A 135 -12.81 8.13 6.11
CA CYS A 135 -12.56 7.43 7.37
C CYS A 135 -11.83 6.11 7.13
N HIS A 136 -10.89 5.77 8.02
CA HIS A 136 -10.09 4.56 7.96
C HIS A 136 -10.66 3.51 8.90
N TYR A 137 -10.86 2.30 8.39
CA TYR A 137 -11.36 1.13 9.13
C TYR A 137 -12.58 1.47 10.00
N PRO A 138 -13.69 1.93 9.39
CA PRO A 138 -14.87 2.42 10.11
C PRO A 138 -15.69 1.31 10.77
N GLY A 139 -15.34 0.05 10.55
CA GLY A 139 -16.10 -1.11 11.03
C GLY A 139 -17.54 -1.10 10.49
N THR A 140 -17.73 -0.66 9.25
CA THR A 140 -19.02 -0.46 8.57
C THR A 140 -19.91 0.67 9.11
N HIS A 141 -19.49 1.42 10.13
CA HIS A 141 -20.35 2.42 10.77
C HIS A 141 -19.83 3.86 10.60
N SER A 142 -20.78 4.79 10.47
CA SER A 142 -20.56 6.24 10.60
C SER A 142 -21.39 6.78 11.78
N THR A 143 -21.04 7.96 12.28
CA THR A 143 -21.80 8.57 13.39
C THR A 143 -23.08 9.22 12.87
N SER A 144 -24.07 9.42 13.75
CA SER A 144 -25.31 10.11 13.38
C SER A 144 -25.05 11.55 12.90
N GLU A 145 -24.08 12.24 13.49
CA GLU A 145 -23.67 13.59 13.07
C GLU A 145 -23.07 13.56 11.65
N ALA A 146 -22.28 12.54 11.32
CA ALA A 146 -21.70 12.39 9.99
C ALA A 146 -22.80 12.22 8.92
N GLN A 147 -23.83 11.43 9.22
CA GLN A 147 -24.97 11.21 8.34
C GLN A 147 -25.84 12.47 8.18
N GLN A 148 -26.03 13.23 9.26
CA GLN A 148 -26.83 14.46 9.25
C GLN A 148 -26.11 15.65 8.59
N LEU A 149 -24.77 15.67 8.58
CA LEU A 149 -23.97 16.74 7.98
C LEU A 149 -24.19 16.87 6.47
N GLY A 150 -24.65 15.80 5.79
CA GLY A 150 -24.94 15.79 4.35
C GLY A 150 -23.69 15.75 3.47
N LYS A 151 -22.52 15.43 4.03
CA LYS A 151 -21.30 15.19 3.27
C LYS A 151 -21.27 13.76 2.74
N ILE A 152 -20.57 13.58 1.62
CA ILE A 152 -20.23 12.24 1.12
C ILE A 152 -19.31 11.57 2.15
N LEU A 153 -19.62 10.34 2.52
CA LEU A 153 -18.83 9.55 3.47
C LEU A 153 -18.15 8.40 2.73
N TRP A 154 -16.85 8.22 2.91
CA TRP A 154 -16.08 7.12 2.34
C TRP A 154 -15.37 6.33 3.44
N SER A 155 -15.26 5.02 3.23
CA SER A 155 -14.19 4.24 3.85
C SER A 155 -12.96 4.43 2.97
N SER A 156 -12.15 5.45 3.25
CA SER A 156 -11.01 5.84 2.39
C SER A 156 -9.79 4.95 2.55
N GLU A 157 -9.80 4.09 3.59
CA GLU A 157 -8.89 2.96 3.75
C GLU A 157 -9.62 1.85 4.55
N ASP A 158 -9.63 0.64 4.01
CA ASP A 158 -10.30 -0.53 4.59
C ASP A 158 -9.58 -1.82 4.16
N TYR A 159 -10.18 -2.99 4.42
CA TYR A 159 -9.63 -4.31 4.10
C TYR A 159 -8.44 -4.70 5.01
N CYS A 160 -7.20 -4.39 4.62
CA CYS A 160 -5.96 -4.72 5.36
C CYS A 160 -5.99 -6.13 5.97
N GLN A 161 -6.35 -7.13 5.17
CA GLN A 161 -6.49 -8.52 5.60
C GLN A 161 -5.76 -9.44 4.62
N LYS A 162 -5.26 -10.56 5.13
CA LYS A 162 -4.65 -11.61 4.30
C LYS A 162 -5.59 -12.00 3.17
N ASN A 163 -5.06 -12.10 1.97
CA ASN A 163 -5.85 -12.29 0.76
C ASN A 163 -6.23 -13.74 0.45
N ASP A 164 -6.54 -14.53 1.48
CA ASP A 164 -7.17 -15.85 1.32
C ASP A 164 -8.71 -15.74 1.29
N GLU A 165 -9.41 -16.87 1.41
CA GLU A 165 -10.87 -16.90 1.46
C GLU A 165 -11.45 -16.07 2.60
N THR A 166 -10.76 -15.97 3.75
CA THR A 166 -11.20 -15.13 4.88
C THR A 166 -11.10 -13.65 4.50
N GLY A 167 -10.01 -13.24 3.84
CA GLY A 167 -9.87 -11.90 3.27
C GLY A 167 -10.92 -11.60 2.21
N GLY A 168 -11.13 -12.53 1.27
CA GLY A 168 -12.17 -12.41 0.25
C GLY A 168 -13.57 -12.22 0.86
N ALA A 169 -13.90 -12.99 1.90
CA ALA A 169 -15.17 -12.89 2.62
C ALA A 169 -15.28 -11.60 3.45
N CYS A 170 -14.21 -11.17 4.12
CA CYS A 170 -14.12 -9.86 4.75
C CYS A 170 -14.42 -8.74 3.73
N TRP A 171 -13.75 -8.76 2.58
CA TRP A 171 -13.90 -7.74 1.54
C TRP A 171 -15.31 -7.71 0.94
N ALA A 172 -15.85 -8.88 0.56
CA ALA A 172 -17.22 -9.01 0.07
C ALA A 172 -18.25 -8.42 1.05
N ARG A 173 -18.03 -8.64 2.35
CA ARG A 173 -18.91 -8.17 3.42
C ARG A 173 -18.84 -6.65 3.60
N VAL A 174 -17.65 -6.07 3.70
CA VAL A 174 -17.51 -4.62 3.93
C VAL A 174 -17.96 -3.79 2.73
N LEU A 175 -17.77 -4.29 1.50
CA LEU A 175 -18.24 -3.62 0.27
C LEU A 175 -19.76 -3.32 0.31
N ASN A 176 -20.58 -4.25 0.80
CA ASN A 176 -22.01 -4.01 0.97
C ASN A 176 -22.29 -3.23 2.27
N ARG A 177 -21.73 -3.69 3.39
CA ARG A 177 -22.12 -3.19 4.72
C ARG A 177 -21.70 -1.75 4.97
N ASN A 178 -20.62 -1.28 4.36
CA ASN A 178 -20.21 0.12 4.48
C ASN A 178 -21.32 1.09 4.02
N TYR A 179 -22.05 0.76 2.95
CA TYR A 179 -23.21 1.55 2.54
C TYR A 179 -24.47 1.24 3.38
N VAL A 180 -24.76 -0.03 3.64
CA VAL A 180 -25.96 -0.45 4.39
C VAL A 180 -25.99 0.16 5.80
N ASN A 181 -24.88 0.11 6.51
CA ASN A 181 -24.78 0.52 7.92
C ASN A 181 -24.29 1.96 8.09
N GLY A 182 -23.36 2.41 7.24
CA GLY A 182 -22.62 3.65 7.41
C GLY A 182 -22.89 4.72 6.36
N TYR A 183 -23.76 4.47 5.38
CA TYR A 183 -24.02 5.36 4.24
C TYR A 183 -22.74 5.72 3.45
N MET A 184 -21.71 4.88 3.52
CA MET A 184 -20.47 5.13 2.82
C MET A 184 -20.57 4.72 1.35
N THR A 185 -20.28 5.65 0.46
CA THR A 185 -20.50 5.50 -1.00
C THR A 185 -19.23 5.15 -1.77
N SER A 186 -18.12 4.95 -1.06
CA SER A 186 -16.88 4.38 -1.59
C SER A 186 -16.16 3.61 -0.48
N THR A 187 -15.46 2.54 -0.87
CA THR A 187 -14.57 1.76 0.00
C THR A 187 -13.29 1.48 -0.76
N ILE A 188 -12.14 1.86 -0.21
CA ILE A 188 -10.83 1.72 -0.84
C ILE A 188 -10.01 0.72 0.00
N ALA A 189 -9.54 -0.36 -0.61
CA ALA A 189 -8.75 -1.38 0.08
C ALA A 189 -7.29 -0.93 0.22
N TRP A 190 -6.74 -1.05 1.43
CA TRP A 190 -5.31 -1.16 1.62
C TRP A 190 -4.93 -2.65 1.63
N ASP A 191 -4.18 -3.18 0.65
CA ASP A 191 -3.62 -2.49 -0.53
C ASP A 191 -4.04 -3.12 -1.88
N LEU A 192 -3.60 -2.49 -2.97
CA LEU A 192 -3.93 -2.90 -4.34
C LEU A 192 -3.38 -4.31 -4.66
N ILE A 193 -2.12 -4.56 -4.35
CA ILE A 193 -1.39 -5.77 -4.72
C ILE A 193 -0.20 -5.97 -3.78
N ALA A 194 -0.10 -7.18 -3.22
CA ALA A 194 1.00 -7.59 -2.38
C ALA A 194 2.26 -7.86 -3.22
N SER A 195 3.05 -6.81 -3.45
CA SER A 195 4.30 -6.81 -4.22
C SER A 195 5.51 -6.38 -3.37
N TYR A 196 5.54 -6.85 -2.13
CA TYR A 196 6.60 -6.61 -1.14
C TYR A 196 7.08 -7.95 -0.55
N TYR A 197 8.24 -7.94 0.10
CA TYR A 197 8.84 -9.16 0.63
C TYR A 197 8.02 -9.85 1.72
N THR A 198 8.01 -11.18 1.69
CA THR A 198 7.46 -12.01 2.77
C THR A 198 8.05 -11.61 4.12
N GLN A 199 7.22 -11.48 5.16
CA GLN A 199 7.56 -10.98 6.51
C GLN A 199 7.75 -9.47 6.66
N LEU A 200 7.71 -8.67 5.58
CA LEU A 200 7.41 -7.25 5.77
C LEU A 200 5.98 -7.08 6.31
N PRO A 201 5.69 -6.04 7.11
CA PRO A 201 4.33 -5.79 7.58
C PRO A 201 3.33 -5.73 6.43
N GLY A 202 2.29 -6.55 6.49
CA GLY A 202 1.25 -6.63 5.46
C GLY A 202 1.57 -7.52 4.25
N TRP A 203 2.63 -8.35 4.28
CA TRP A 203 3.16 -9.02 3.07
C TRP A 203 2.21 -9.89 2.22
N ASP A 204 1.00 -10.17 2.68
CA ASP A 204 -0.06 -10.92 2.00
C ASP A 204 -1.43 -10.21 2.03
N MET A 205 -1.46 -8.90 2.26
CA MET A 205 -2.68 -8.12 2.53
C MET A 205 -3.18 -7.27 1.35
N GLY A 206 -2.69 -7.50 0.13
CA GLY A 206 -3.22 -6.86 -1.09
C GLY A 206 -4.40 -7.61 -1.71
N LEU A 207 -5.14 -7.01 -2.65
CA LEU A 207 -6.26 -7.72 -3.32
C LEU A 207 -5.81 -8.98 -4.09
N MET A 208 -4.55 -9.02 -4.50
CA MET A 208 -3.85 -10.18 -5.08
C MET A 208 -2.36 -10.14 -4.70
N THR A 209 -1.58 -11.17 -5.07
CA THR A 209 -0.15 -11.27 -4.72
C THR A 209 0.73 -11.36 -5.96
N ALA A 210 1.79 -10.54 -6.05
CA ALA A 210 2.80 -10.61 -7.11
C ALA A 210 4.16 -10.12 -6.57
N LYS A 211 4.78 -10.96 -5.73
CA LYS A 211 6.00 -10.63 -4.97
C LYS A 211 7.26 -11.36 -5.46
N GLU A 212 7.17 -12.05 -6.60
CA GLU A 212 8.27 -12.85 -7.18
C GLU A 212 8.60 -12.38 -8.60
N PRO A 213 9.07 -11.13 -8.75
CA PRO A 213 9.45 -10.60 -10.06
C PRO A 213 10.56 -11.41 -10.77
N TRP A 214 11.38 -12.17 -10.04
CA TRP A 214 12.47 -12.98 -10.60
C TRP A 214 12.00 -14.19 -11.41
N ASN A 215 10.80 -14.72 -11.16
CA ASN A 215 10.23 -15.85 -11.92
C ASN A 215 8.88 -15.51 -12.58
N GLY A 216 8.24 -14.39 -12.23
CA GLY A 216 6.95 -13.99 -12.75
C GLY A 216 5.74 -14.68 -12.08
N HIS A 217 5.92 -15.35 -10.94
CA HIS A 217 4.84 -15.95 -10.18
C HIS A 217 3.93 -14.88 -9.57
N TYR A 218 2.62 -15.10 -9.69
CA TYR A 218 1.59 -14.29 -9.04
C TYR A 218 0.37 -15.16 -8.69
N VAL A 219 -0.46 -14.68 -7.78
CA VAL A 219 -1.67 -15.37 -7.33
C VAL A 219 -2.85 -14.41 -7.46
N VAL A 220 -3.85 -14.79 -8.27
CA VAL A 220 -5.12 -14.07 -8.36
C VAL A 220 -6.01 -14.51 -7.21
N SER A 221 -6.03 -13.70 -6.15
CA SER A 221 -6.65 -14.04 -4.88
C SER A 221 -8.17 -13.79 -4.84
N PRO A 222 -8.91 -14.40 -3.88
CA PRO A 222 -10.35 -14.22 -3.71
C PRO A 222 -10.87 -12.76 -3.70
N PRO A 223 -10.18 -11.76 -3.10
CA PRO A 223 -10.64 -10.37 -3.11
C PRO A 223 -10.79 -9.76 -4.52
N ILE A 224 -10.05 -10.21 -5.53
CA ILE A 224 -10.23 -9.79 -6.93
C ILE A 224 -11.65 -10.11 -7.39
N TRP A 225 -12.12 -11.31 -7.11
CA TRP A 225 -13.43 -11.78 -7.54
C TRP A 225 -14.56 -11.18 -6.70
N ALA A 226 -14.34 -10.98 -5.39
CA ALA A 226 -15.26 -10.20 -4.56
C ALA A 226 -15.42 -8.76 -5.07
N SER A 227 -14.33 -8.13 -5.52
CA SER A 227 -14.38 -6.79 -6.14
C SER A 227 -15.17 -6.80 -7.45
N ALA A 228 -15.01 -7.85 -8.28
CA ALA A 228 -15.68 -7.96 -9.59
C ALA A 228 -17.21 -8.01 -9.48
N HIS A 229 -17.76 -8.57 -8.40
CA HIS A 229 -19.20 -8.60 -8.14
C HIS A 229 -19.86 -7.22 -8.06
N THR A 230 -19.10 -6.18 -7.72
CA THR A 230 -19.57 -4.79 -7.71
C THR A 230 -19.04 -4.03 -8.93
N THR A 231 -17.73 -4.08 -9.15
CA THR A 231 -17.02 -3.20 -10.10
C THR A 231 -17.28 -3.50 -11.57
N GLN A 232 -17.69 -4.71 -11.96
CA GLN A 232 -18.04 -5.00 -13.37
C GLN A 232 -19.47 -4.54 -13.74
N PHE A 233 -20.29 -4.21 -12.75
CA PHE A 233 -21.73 -4.00 -12.91
C PHE A 233 -22.24 -2.69 -12.32
N THR A 234 -21.31 -1.80 -11.97
CA THR A 234 -21.58 -0.46 -11.42
C THR A 234 -20.49 0.48 -11.88
N GLU A 235 -20.81 1.77 -12.00
CA GLU A 235 -19.87 2.81 -12.38
C GLU A 235 -20.02 4.04 -11.47
N ILE A 236 -19.02 4.89 -11.45
CA ILE A 236 -19.08 6.16 -10.73
C ILE A 236 -20.22 7.02 -11.30
N GLY A 237 -21.11 7.46 -10.42
CA GLY A 237 -22.33 8.21 -10.78
C GLY A 237 -23.61 7.38 -10.67
N TRP A 238 -23.52 6.06 -10.55
CA TRP A 238 -24.67 5.23 -10.21
C TRP A 238 -25.22 5.58 -8.82
N SER A 239 -26.51 5.37 -8.64
CA SER A 239 -27.20 5.64 -7.38
C SER A 239 -27.66 4.34 -6.73
N TYR A 240 -27.43 4.21 -5.43
CA TYR A 240 -28.07 3.15 -4.65
C TYR A 240 -29.59 3.36 -4.60
N LEU A 241 -30.33 2.25 -4.57
CA LEU A 241 -31.74 2.25 -4.20
C LEU A 241 -31.91 2.68 -2.74
N LYS A 242 -33.14 3.03 -2.37
CA LYS A 242 -33.48 3.48 -1.02
C LYS A 242 -33.32 2.34 -0.01
N HIS A 243 -32.76 2.63 1.18
CA HIS A 243 -32.77 1.70 2.32
C HIS A 243 -34.18 1.18 2.61
N GLY A 244 -34.29 -0.13 2.86
CA GLY A 244 -35.56 -0.85 3.02
C GLY A 244 -36.28 -1.16 1.71
N HIS A 245 -35.85 -0.59 0.57
CA HIS A 245 -36.44 -0.78 -0.75
C HIS A 245 -35.36 -1.02 -1.81
N GLY A 246 -34.46 -1.98 -1.54
CA GLY A 246 -33.34 -2.34 -2.43
C GLY A 246 -31.98 -2.33 -1.75
N VAL A 247 -31.88 -1.79 -0.53
CA VAL A 247 -30.67 -1.81 0.30
C VAL A 247 -31.06 -2.25 1.71
N GLY A 248 -30.37 -3.24 2.28
CA GLY A 248 -30.62 -3.66 3.66
C GLY A 248 -29.99 -4.99 4.06
N THR A 249 -30.46 -5.51 5.19
CA THR A 249 -30.09 -6.81 5.75
C THR A 249 -31.03 -7.91 5.29
N LEU A 250 -30.49 -9.11 5.08
CA LEU A 250 -31.27 -10.30 4.78
C LEU A 250 -31.93 -10.88 6.06
N PRO A 251 -33.10 -11.54 5.95
CA PRO A 251 -33.85 -12.04 7.11
C PRO A 251 -33.07 -12.95 8.06
N GLN A 252 -32.22 -13.84 7.52
CA GLN A 252 -31.40 -14.78 8.30
C GLN A 252 -29.91 -14.39 8.28
N GLY A 253 -29.60 -13.10 8.21
CA GLY A 253 -28.23 -12.58 8.17
C GLY A 253 -27.63 -12.49 6.77
N GLY A 254 -26.64 -11.60 6.61
CA GLY A 254 -26.14 -11.14 5.30
C GLY A 254 -26.77 -9.81 4.87
N THR A 255 -26.34 -9.28 3.74
CA THR A 255 -26.81 -7.98 3.22
C THR A 255 -27.02 -7.97 1.73
N TYR A 256 -27.81 -7.01 1.26
CA TYR A 256 -28.03 -6.76 -0.17
C TYR A 256 -28.02 -5.27 -0.46
N VAL A 257 -27.50 -4.92 -1.63
CA VAL A 257 -27.52 -3.55 -2.17
C VAL A 257 -27.95 -3.57 -3.64
N GLY A 258 -28.85 -2.66 -4.00
CA GLY A 258 -29.29 -2.43 -5.37
C GLY A 258 -28.80 -1.08 -5.85
N LEU A 259 -28.28 -1.02 -7.07
CA LEU A 259 -27.78 0.19 -7.71
C LEU A 259 -28.38 0.36 -9.10
N VAL A 260 -28.61 1.61 -9.46
CA VAL A 260 -29.23 2.02 -10.71
C VAL A 260 -28.31 2.97 -11.44
N SER A 261 -28.15 2.72 -12.73
CA SER A 261 -27.44 3.58 -13.69
C SER A 261 -28.05 4.98 -13.81
N PRO A 262 -27.27 6.01 -14.17
CA PRO A 262 -27.77 7.38 -14.32
C PRO A 262 -28.94 7.54 -15.32
N ASP A 263 -28.91 6.78 -16.42
CA ASP A 263 -29.98 6.72 -17.44
C ASP A 263 -31.19 5.88 -17.01
N ARG A 264 -31.02 5.06 -15.96
CA ARG A 264 -32.00 4.11 -15.40
C ARG A 264 -32.31 2.93 -16.31
N ASP A 265 -31.41 2.57 -17.21
CA ASP A 265 -31.57 1.41 -18.09
C ASP A 265 -31.04 0.11 -17.46
N HIS A 266 -30.19 0.25 -16.44
CA HIS A 266 -29.56 -0.87 -15.76
C HIS A 266 -29.79 -0.89 -14.26
N LEU A 267 -30.10 -2.09 -13.76
CA LEU A 267 -30.24 -2.44 -12.35
C LEU A 267 -29.24 -3.55 -12.02
N THR A 268 -28.47 -3.35 -10.96
CA THR A 268 -27.55 -4.33 -10.38
C THR A 268 -27.89 -4.54 -8.91
N ILE A 269 -27.98 -5.79 -8.47
CA ILE A 269 -28.23 -6.19 -7.08
C ILE A 269 -27.07 -7.10 -6.64
N VAL A 270 -26.37 -6.72 -5.58
CA VAL A 270 -25.26 -7.48 -4.99
C VAL A 270 -25.66 -7.97 -3.60
N MET A 271 -25.56 -9.27 -3.37
CA MET A 271 -25.93 -9.94 -2.12
C MET A 271 -24.74 -10.68 -1.53
N GLU A 272 -24.60 -10.68 -0.21
CA GLU A 272 -23.58 -11.44 0.53
C GLU A 272 -24.16 -12.12 1.78
N THR A 273 -23.70 -13.34 2.07
CA THR A 273 -24.07 -14.14 3.25
C THR A 273 -22.84 -14.59 4.04
N MET A 274 -21.84 -13.72 4.16
CA MET A 274 -20.58 -14.05 4.84
C MET A 274 -20.81 -14.27 6.33
N THR A 275 -20.39 -15.42 6.84
CA THR A 275 -20.46 -15.78 8.26
C THR A 275 -19.43 -15.00 9.09
N PHE A 276 -19.73 -14.75 10.37
CA PHE A 276 -18.81 -14.00 11.24
C PHE A 276 -17.44 -14.64 11.34
N GLU A 277 -17.37 -15.94 11.64
CA GLU A 277 -16.09 -16.66 11.82
C GLU A 277 -15.17 -16.59 10.60
N HIS A 278 -15.75 -16.66 9.40
CA HIS A 278 -15.01 -16.74 8.15
C HIS A 278 -14.83 -15.40 7.44
N SER A 279 -15.25 -14.28 8.03
CA SER A 279 -15.15 -12.96 7.37
C SER A 279 -14.59 -11.88 8.26
N LYS A 280 -13.85 -12.25 9.32
CA LYS A 280 -13.19 -11.29 10.21
C LYS A 280 -12.18 -10.47 9.42
N CYS A 281 -12.31 -9.14 9.49
CA CYS A 281 -11.26 -8.23 9.03
C CYS A 281 -10.36 -7.87 10.21
N VAL A 282 -9.11 -7.48 9.96
CA VAL A 282 -8.15 -7.14 11.03
C VAL A 282 -8.68 -6.02 11.94
N TRP A 283 -9.40 -5.06 11.37
CA TRP A 283 -9.84 -3.84 12.05
C TRP A 283 -11.37 -3.72 12.24
N ASP A 284 -12.14 -4.76 11.91
CA ASP A 284 -13.61 -4.74 11.94
C ASP A 284 -14.22 -5.48 13.16
N ALA A 285 -15.53 -5.35 13.30
CA ALA A 285 -16.41 -5.69 14.41
C ALA A 285 -15.94 -6.81 15.35
N LYS A 286 -15.80 -6.43 16.62
CA LYS A 286 -15.68 -7.31 17.79
C LYS A 286 -16.98 -8.04 18.13
N THR A 287 -18.07 -7.72 17.44
CA THR A 287 -19.43 -8.20 17.76
C THR A 287 -19.84 -9.31 16.79
N GLU A 288 -20.10 -10.49 17.35
CA GLU A 288 -20.56 -11.66 16.62
C GLU A 288 -21.94 -11.42 15.99
N PHE A 289 -22.13 -11.93 14.77
CA PHE A 289 -23.42 -11.95 14.08
C PHE A 289 -23.69 -13.33 13.48
N LYS A 290 -24.96 -13.70 13.39
CA LYS A 290 -25.39 -15.00 12.87
C LYS A 290 -25.85 -14.88 11.43
N VAL A 291 -25.50 -15.89 10.63
CA VAL A 291 -26.00 -16.08 9.27
C VAL A 291 -26.49 -17.53 9.16
N SER A 292 -27.63 -17.74 8.52
CA SER A 292 -28.19 -19.07 8.27
C SER A 292 -28.69 -19.18 6.83
N PRO A 293 -28.67 -20.39 6.23
CA PRO A 293 -29.22 -20.61 4.90
C PRO A 293 -30.68 -20.18 4.84
N GLN A 294 -31.10 -19.57 3.73
CA GLN A 294 -32.43 -18.97 3.62
C GLN A 294 -32.97 -18.98 2.19
N ASN A 295 -34.28 -19.20 2.09
CA ASN A 295 -35.03 -18.99 0.85
C ASN A 295 -35.58 -17.56 0.82
N LEU A 296 -35.34 -16.86 -0.27
CA LEU A 296 -35.75 -15.48 -0.48
C LEU A 296 -36.72 -15.38 -1.65
N THR A 297 -37.77 -14.60 -1.44
CA THR A 297 -38.59 -14.09 -2.55
C THR A 297 -38.12 -12.68 -2.90
N LEU A 298 -37.48 -12.54 -4.04
CA LEU A 298 -37.12 -11.24 -4.61
C LEU A 298 -38.34 -10.68 -5.35
N ALA A 299 -38.72 -9.44 -5.06
CA ALA A 299 -39.83 -8.77 -5.72
C ALA A 299 -39.35 -7.44 -6.31
N LEU A 300 -39.38 -7.34 -7.64
CA LEU A 300 -39.05 -6.13 -8.39
C LEU A 300 -40.30 -5.26 -8.49
N GLY A 301 -40.21 -4.05 -7.93
CA GLY A 301 -41.29 -3.06 -7.94
C GLY A 301 -41.05 -1.92 -8.94
N GLY A 302 -42.08 -1.09 -9.14
CA GLY A 302 -41.99 0.10 -9.98
C GLY A 302 -41.61 -0.21 -11.42
N THR A 303 -40.69 0.58 -11.99
CA THR A 303 -40.19 0.44 -13.36
C THR A 303 -39.46 -0.89 -13.62
N TRP A 304 -38.99 -1.56 -12.56
CA TRP A 304 -38.27 -2.83 -12.66
C TRP A 304 -39.18 -4.06 -12.69
N SER A 305 -40.47 -3.90 -12.42
CA SER A 305 -41.44 -5.00 -12.37
C SER A 305 -41.60 -5.78 -13.69
N GLY A 306 -41.25 -5.15 -14.81
CA GLY A 306 -41.27 -5.73 -16.16
C GLY A 306 -40.06 -6.59 -16.51
N ILE A 307 -39.00 -6.60 -15.68
CA ILE A 307 -37.83 -7.44 -15.92
C ILE A 307 -38.24 -8.92 -15.85
N GLN A 308 -37.93 -9.66 -16.91
CA GLN A 308 -38.26 -11.10 -17.02
C GLN A 308 -37.11 -11.99 -16.55
N GLU A 309 -35.87 -11.54 -16.68
CA GLU A 309 -34.69 -12.24 -16.19
C GLU A 309 -33.54 -11.29 -15.88
N MET A 310 -32.64 -11.71 -15.00
CA MET A 310 -31.39 -11.01 -14.69
C MET A 310 -30.22 -12.00 -14.78
N ASN A 311 -29.11 -11.56 -15.37
CA ASN A 311 -27.86 -12.31 -15.38
C ASN A 311 -27.37 -12.56 -13.95
N MET A 312 -26.86 -13.76 -13.67
CA MET A 312 -26.42 -14.15 -12.34
C MET A 312 -24.94 -14.52 -12.32
N TRP A 313 -24.18 -13.85 -11.45
CA TRP A 313 -22.79 -14.15 -11.13
C TRP A 313 -22.70 -14.66 -9.70
N PHE A 314 -21.89 -15.69 -9.49
CA PHE A 314 -21.86 -16.44 -8.24
C PHE A 314 -20.43 -16.67 -7.74
N THR A 315 -20.23 -16.40 -6.45
CA THR A 315 -19.04 -16.83 -5.70
C THR A 315 -19.46 -17.61 -4.46
N GLN A 316 -18.81 -18.75 -4.24
CA GLN A 316 -18.78 -19.49 -2.97
C GLN A 316 -17.37 -19.38 -2.40
N MET A 317 -17.23 -18.79 -1.22
CA MET A 317 -15.98 -18.87 -0.47
C MET A 317 -15.91 -20.26 0.19
N GLY A 318 -14.82 -20.99 -0.05
CA GLY A 318 -14.60 -22.33 0.46
C GLY A 318 -14.00 -22.31 1.87
N PHE A 319 -14.62 -23.05 2.79
CA PHE A 319 -14.13 -23.25 4.15
C PHE A 319 -14.34 -24.70 4.55
N ASP A 320 -13.65 -25.17 5.59
CA ASP A 320 -13.81 -26.53 6.16
C ASP A 320 -13.64 -27.66 5.12
N GLY A 321 -12.69 -27.50 4.19
CA GLY A 321 -12.40 -28.48 3.13
C GLY A 321 -13.36 -28.41 1.93
N LYS A 322 -14.33 -27.49 1.92
CA LYS A 322 -15.15 -27.22 0.73
C LYS A 322 -14.38 -26.39 -0.29
N PRO A 323 -14.45 -26.70 -1.60
CA PRO A 323 -13.77 -25.92 -2.61
C PRO A 323 -14.44 -24.56 -2.81
N SER A 324 -13.61 -23.55 -3.08
CA SER A 324 -14.07 -22.23 -3.51
C SER A 324 -14.54 -22.24 -4.97
N ILE A 325 -15.57 -21.45 -5.28
CA ILE A 325 -16.01 -21.15 -6.65
C ILE A 325 -16.00 -19.63 -6.78
N PHE A 326 -15.25 -19.08 -7.72
CA PHE A 326 -15.13 -17.62 -7.85
C PHE A 326 -15.72 -17.12 -9.16
N PHE A 327 -16.59 -16.11 -9.05
CA PHE A 327 -17.13 -15.31 -10.16
C PHE A 327 -17.64 -16.14 -11.34
N ASP A 328 -18.40 -17.19 -11.04
CA ASP A 328 -18.97 -18.12 -12.01
C ASP A 328 -20.28 -17.56 -12.59
N LYS A 329 -20.40 -17.53 -13.92
CA LYS A 329 -21.63 -17.10 -14.59
C LYS A 329 -22.64 -18.24 -14.56
N ARG A 330 -23.76 -18.03 -13.88
CA ARG A 330 -24.84 -19.02 -13.73
C ARG A 330 -25.98 -18.74 -14.71
N SER A 331 -26.92 -19.69 -14.80
CA SER A 331 -28.18 -19.47 -15.51
C SER A 331 -28.90 -18.22 -14.99
N PRO A 332 -29.45 -17.36 -15.87
CA PRO A 332 -30.18 -16.17 -15.45
C PRO A 332 -31.32 -16.48 -14.48
N LEU A 333 -31.52 -15.61 -13.48
CA LEU A 333 -32.64 -15.72 -12.57
C LEU A 333 -33.90 -15.18 -13.25
N LYS A 334 -34.92 -16.04 -13.39
CA LYS A 334 -36.17 -15.69 -14.06
C LYS A 334 -37.20 -15.14 -13.08
N PHE A 335 -37.83 -14.04 -13.46
CA PHE A 335 -38.91 -13.38 -12.73
C PHE A 335 -40.26 -13.71 -13.38
N LYS A 336 -41.23 -14.09 -12.56
CA LYS A 336 -42.63 -14.29 -12.95
C LYS A 336 -43.49 -13.30 -12.18
N ASN A 337 -44.24 -12.46 -12.89
CA ASN A 337 -45.03 -11.38 -12.29
C ASN A 337 -44.20 -10.49 -11.34
N GLY A 338 -42.99 -10.13 -11.77
CA GLY A 338 -42.04 -9.33 -10.99
C GLY A 338 -41.41 -10.03 -9.78
N LYS A 339 -41.57 -11.36 -9.63
CA LYS A 339 -41.05 -12.12 -8.47
C LYS A 339 -40.17 -13.30 -8.88
N ALA A 340 -39.12 -13.56 -8.11
CA ALA A 340 -38.26 -14.73 -8.24
C ALA A 340 -37.97 -15.36 -6.88
N GLN A 341 -37.71 -16.67 -6.85
CA GLN A 341 -37.22 -17.36 -5.66
C GLN A 341 -35.72 -17.61 -5.80
N LEU A 342 -34.97 -17.36 -4.73
CA LEU A 342 -33.54 -17.60 -4.67
C LEU A 342 -33.19 -18.22 -3.32
N PHE A 343 -32.46 -19.32 -3.34
CA PHE A 343 -31.86 -19.89 -2.13
C PHE A 343 -30.45 -19.34 -1.96
N LEU A 344 -30.13 -18.87 -0.75
CA LEU A 344 -28.79 -18.45 -0.37
C LEU A 344 -28.27 -19.38 0.74
N ASP A 345 -27.10 -19.96 0.52
CA ASP A 345 -26.33 -20.67 1.53
C ASP A 345 -25.31 -19.73 2.20
N LEU A 346 -24.50 -20.25 3.10
CA LEU A 346 -23.47 -19.51 3.82
C LEU A 346 -22.26 -19.17 2.92
N ASN A 347 -21.65 -18.01 3.20
CA ASN A 347 -20.42 -17.55 2.57
C ASN A 347 -20.51 -17.43 1.04
N GLN A 348 -21.66 -16.96 0.56
CA GLN A 348 -21.94 -16.74 -0.85
C GLN A 348 -21.98 -15.25 -1.19
N MET A 349 -21.52 -14.92 -2.38
CA MET A 349 -21.73 -13.61 -3.00
C MET A 349 -22.44 -13.81 -4.33
N ILE A 350 -23.54 -13.10 -4.55
CA ILE A 350 -24.34 -13.18 -5.77
C ILE A 350 -24.55 -11.79 -6.33
N THR A 351 -24.27 -11.61 -7.62
CA THR A 351 -24.69 -10.42 -8.36
C THR A 351 -25.76 -10.78 -9.36
N LEU A 352 -26.91 -10.11 -9.26
CA LEU A 352 -27.95 -10.11 -10.27
C LEU A 352 -27.88 -8.80 -11.02
N THR A 353 -27.81 -8.82 -12.35
CA THR A 353 -27.74 -7.58 -13.13
C THR A 353 -28.49 -7.71 -14.45
N THR A 354 -29.02 -6.59 -14.96
CA THR A 354 -29.53 -6.50 -16.33
C THR A 354 -28.41 -6.35 -17.36
N MET A 355 -27.19 -6.02 -16.93
CA MET A 355 -26.04 -5.88 -17.82
C MET A 355 -25.55 -7.25 -18.29
N ASP A 356 -25.07 -7.34 -19.53
CA ASP A 356 -24.54 -8.56 -20.15
C ASP A 356 -23.01 -8.52 -20.36
N THR A 357 -22.35 -7.45 -19.88
CA THR A 357 -20.93 -7.15 -20.08
C THR A 357 -19.96 -7.93 -19.18
N GLY A 358 -20.46 -8.65 -18.18
CA GLY A 358 -19.62 -9.34 -17.20
C GLY A 358 -18.71 -10.40 -17.81
N LEU A 359 -17.48 -10.48 -17.32
CA LEU A 359 -16.47 -11.44 -17.77
C LEU A 359 -15.53 -11.84 -16.65
N LYS A 360 -15.34 -13.15 -16.45
CA LYS A 360 -14.23 -13.68 -15.66
C LYS A 360 -12.98 -13.74 -16.55
N GLY A 361 -12.07 -12.78 -16.40
CA GLY A 361 -10.81 -12.76 -17.16
C GLY A 361 -9.95 -13.99 -16.87
N VAL A 362 -9.40 -14.62 -17.91
CA VAL A 362 -8.55 -15.81 -17.79
C VAL A 362 -7.27 -15.59 -18.60
N TYR A 363 -6.14 -15.88 -17.97
CA TYR A 363 -4.81 -15.92 -18.58
C TYR A 363 -4.18 -17.30 -18.31
N PRO A 364 -3.14 -17.71 -19.05
CA PRO A 364 -2.38 -18.91 -18.74
C PRO A 364 -1.89 -18.90 -17.28
N PRO A 365 -1.78 -20.07 -16.62
CA PRO A 365 -1.23 -20.15 -15.27
C PRO A 365 0.17 -19.52 -15.22
N PRO A 366 0.48 -18.72 -14.19
CA PRO A 366 1.83 -18.21 -14.00
C PRO A 366 2.82 -19.34 -13.70
N PRO A 367 4.13 -19.08 -13.83
CA PRO A 367 5.17 -20.00 -13.36
C PRO A 367 4.95 -20.39 -11.89
N ALA A 368 5.43 -21.58 -11.51
CA ALA A 368 5.41 -22.01 -10.12
C ALA A 368 6.37 -21.16 -9.28
N HIS A 369 6.08 -21.06 -7.98
CA HIS A 369 6.94 -20.40 -6.99
C HIS A 369 8.39 -20.93 -7.06
N THR A 370 9.35 -20.02 -6.91
CA THR A 370 10.77 -20.34 -6.74
C THR A 370 11.39 -19.40 -5.72
N ASP A 371 12.36 -19.91 -4.96
CA ASP A 371 13.17 -19.10 -4.04
C ASP A 371 13.90 -17.96 -4.76
N PHE A 372 14.29 -16.93 -4.02
CA PHE A 372 15.11 -15.85 -4.56
C PHE A 372 16.44 -16.40 -5.09
N PRO A 373 16.85 -16.06 -6.32
CA PRO A 373 18.03 -16.66 -6.95
C PRO A 373 19.33 -16.26 -6.26
N LEU A 374 20.18 -17.26 -5.99
CA LEU A 374 21.59 -17.08 -5.63
C LEU A 374 22.49 -17.86 -6.61
N PRO A 375 23.66 -17.33 -6.99
CA PRO A 375 24.17 -16.00 -6.65
C PRO A 375 23.38 -14.88 -7.36
N TYR A 376 23.37 -13.69 -6.75
CA TYR A 376 22.83 -12.47 -7.34
C TYR A 376 23.92 -11.41 -7.45
N SER A 377 23.89 -10.62 -8.53
CA SER A 377 24.74 -9.46 -8.69
C SER A 377 24.05 -8.36 -9.48
N ASP A 378 24.34 -7.11 -9.14
CA ASP A 378 23.90 -5.93 -9.89
C ASP A 378 24.98 -4.85 -9.88
N ASN A 379 25.29 -4.32 -11.06
CA ASN A 379 26.25 -3.23 -11.28
C ASN A 379 25.56 -1.93 -11.72
N PHE A 380 24.22 -1.91 -11.75
CA PHE A 380 23.39 -0.72 -11.98
C PHE A 380 23.57 0.04 -13.31
N ASP A 381 24.44 -0.40 -14.21
CA ASP A 381 24.71 0.24 -15.52
C ASP A 381 23.48 0.27 -16.47
N GLY A 382 22.55 -0.67 -16.32
CA GLY A 382 21.41 -0.86 -17.21
C GLY A 382 20.16 -0.05 -16.86
N TYR A 383 20.22 0.77 -15.82
CA TYR A 383 19.06 1.48 -15.26
C TYR A 383 18.92 2.89 -15.83
N SER A 384 17.70 3.41 -15.81
CA SER A 384 17.47 4.83 -16.08
C SER A 384 17.88 5.68 -14.87
N LEU A 385 18.31 6.92 -15.10
CA LEU A 385 18.59 7.86 -14.01
C LEU A 385 17.36 8.03 -13.11
N HIS A 386 17.59 8.08 -11.81
CA HIS A 386 16.60 8.19 -10.74
C HIS A 386 15.65 6.99 -10.59
N GLN A 387 15.90 5.89 -11.31
CA GLN A 387 15.16 4.65 -11.14
C GLN A 387 15.51 4.01 -9.78
N GLU A 388 14.52 3.39 -9.13
CA GLU A 388 14.79 2.53 -7.99
C GLU A 388 15.43 1.21 -8.45
N PRO A 389 16.53 0.76 -7.83
CA PRO A 389 17.17 -0.51 -8.17
C PRO A 389 16.24 -1.69 -7.91
N PHE A 390 16.24 -2.70 -8.79
CA PHE A 390 15.37 -3.85 -8.62
C PHE A 390 15.72 -4.62 -7.34
N TYR A 391 14.69 -5.15 -6.68
CA TYR A 391 14.79 -5.99 -5.47
C TYR A 391 15.34 -5.28 -4.21
N LEU A 392 15.88 -4.07 -4.31
CA LEU A 392 16.29 -3.31 -3.13
C LEU A 392 15.05 -2.66 -2.47
N ALA A 393 14.51 -3.29 -1.43
CA ALA A 393 13.36 -2.76 -0.72
C ALA A 393 13.80 -1.72 0.33
N GLN A 394 13.56 -0.46 0.01
CA GLN A 394 13.96 0.68 0.82
C GLN A 394 13.06 0.83 2.04
N GLN A 395 13.64 0.71 3.24
CA GLN A 395 12.89 0.73 4.50
C GLN A 395 13.02 2.07 5.23
N ILE A 396 14.19 2.71 5.16
CA ILE A 396 14.44 4.07 5.64
C ILE A 396 15.39 4.76 4.66
N GLY A 397 15.13 6.02 4.35
CA GLY A 397 15.88 6.77 3.34
C GLY A 397 15.26 6.62 1.94
N SER A 398 15.99 7.08 0.92
CA SER A 398 15.60 6.96 -0.47
C SER A 398 16.85 6.72 -1.31
N PHE A 399 16.82 5.70 -2.15
CA PHE A 399 17.93 5.20 -2.94
C PHE A 399 17.54 5.24 -4.42
N GLU A 400 18.35 5.89 -5.24
CA GLU A 400 18.06 6.03 -6.68
C GLU A 400 19.33 5.83 -7.51
N VAL A 401 19.17 5.31 -8.73
CA VAL A 401 20.31 5.13 -9.63
C VAL A 401 20.76 6.48 -10.20
N LEU A 402 22.06 6.75 -10.10
CA LEU A 402 22.76 7.82 -10.80
C LEU A 402 23.86 7.20 -11.67
N ALA A 403 24.54 8.03 -12.47
CA ALA A 403 25.61 7.54 -13.33
C ALA A 403 26.77 8.53 -13.47
N GLU A 404 27.98 7.97 -13.63
CA GLU A 404 29.19 8.65 -14.06
C GLU A 404 29.61 8.11 -15.43
N GLY A 405 29.28 8.84 -16.49
CA GLY A 405 29.44 8.34 -17.85
C GLY A 405 28.50 7.18 -18.13
N LYS A 406 29.04 5.97 -18.33
CA LYS A 406 28.26 4.74 -18.54
C LYS A 406 28.11 3.88 -17.27
N ASN A 407 28.80 4.26 -16.20
CA ASN A 407 28.83 3.47 -14.98
C ASN A 407 27.69 3.93 -14.08
N GLY A 408 26.73 3.04 -13.82
CA GLY A 408 25.62 3.27 -12.91
C GLY A 408 26.03 3.02 -11.46
N PHE A 409 25.37 3.68 -10.52
CA PHE A 409 25.49 3.39 -9.10
C PHE A 409 24.22 3.83 -8.37
N VAL A 410 23.93 3.22 -7.23
CA VAL A 410 22.81 3.60 -6.38
C VAL A 410 23.28 4.63 -5.35
N ARG A 411 22.58 5.77 -5.24
CA ARG A 411 22.85 6.79 -4.22
C ARG A 411 21.73 6.89 -3.21
N GLN A 412 22.09 6.94 -1.91
CA GLN A 412 21.20 7.41 -0.86
C GLN A 412 21.02 8.94 -0.99
N MET A 413 19.78 9.43 -1.11
CA MET A 413 19.42 10.83 -1.39
C MET A 413 18.89 11.66 -0.19
N VAL A 414 18.66 11.05 0.96
CA VAL A 414 18.15 11.70 2.17
C VAL A 414 19.30 12.18 3.06
N THR A 415 19.51 13.49 3.10
CA THR A 415 20.59 14.14 3.89
C THR A 415 20.15 14.67 5.26
N GLN A 416 18.86 14.64 5.56
CA GLN A 416 18.32 15.14 6.82
C GLN A 416 17.07 14.35 7.23
N MET A 417 16.73 14.43 8.52
CA MET A 417 15.50 13.84 9.04
C MET A 417 14.27 14.32 8.27
N THR A 418 13.41 13.39 7.88
CA THR A 418 12.11 13.66 7.24
C THR A 418 11.10 14.18 8.27
N ILE A 419 9.88 14.49 7.83
CA ILE A 419 8.69 14.46 8.68
C ILE A 419 8.07 13.06 8.49
N PRO A 420 8.42 12.08 9.33
CA PRO A 420 8.04 10.69 9.08
C PRO A 420 6.63 10.38 9.56
N TRP A 421 6.00 9.42 8.88
CA TRP A 421 4.84 8.70 9.41
C TRP A 421 5.28 7.70 10.48
N CYS A 422 6.23 6.80 10.14
CA CYS A 422 6.85 5.85 11.04
C CYS A 422 7.94 6.51 11.92
N LYS A 423 7.57 7.35 12.89
CA LYS A 423 8.54 8.10 13.74
C LYS A 423 9.65 7.24 14.37
N LYS A 424 9.34 6.00 14.76
CA LYS A 424 10.33 5.09 15.37
C LYS A 424 11.38 4.61 14.36
N ALA A 425 10.99 4.32 13.13
CA ALA A 425 11.90 3.85 12.09
C ALA A 425 12.88 4.97 11.71
N ASP A 426 12.37 6.11 11.23
CA ASP A 426 13.21 7.23 10.79
C ASP A 426 13.99 7.87 11.95
N GLY A 427 13.51 7.75 13.19
CA GLY A 427 14.10 8.36 14.37
C GLY A 427 15.53 7.92 14.70
N ILE A 428 16.00 6.79 14.16
CA ILE A 428 17.40 6.34 14.29
C ILE A 428 18.36 7.12 13.38
N GLN A 429 17.82 7.95 12.47
CA GLN A 429 18.55 8.77 11.51
C GLN A 429 19.51 7.99 10.61
N LYS A 430 19.19 6.74 10.27
CA LYS A 430 19.95 5.89 9.35
C LYS A 430 19.15 5.67 8.08
N ALA A 431 19.83 5.30 6.99
CA ALA A 431 19.14 4.69 5.86
C ALA A 431 19.33 3.18 5.88
N TYR A 432 18.31 2.42 5.50
CA TYR A 432 18.27 0.97 5.64
C TYR A 432 17.45 0.36 4.51
N ASN A 433 18.02 -0.65 3.87
CA ASN A 433 17.37 -1.46 2.86
C ASN A 433 17.47 -2.94 3.24
N VAL A 434 16.47 -3.71 2.84
CA VAL A 434 16.51 -5.17 2.85
C VAL A 434 16.49 -5.72 1.43
N PHE A 435 17.09 -6.88 1.25
CA PHE A 435 17.27 -7.50 -0.06
C PHE A 435 17.20 -9.02 0.03
N GLY A 436 16.50 -9.64 -0.93
CA GLY A 436 16.52 -11.08 -1.14
C GLY A 436 15.52 -11.84 -0.27
N ASP A 437 15.95 -12.97 0.30
CA ASP A 437 15.08 -13.89 1.03
C ASP A 437 15.30 -13.83 2.55
N ILE A 438 14.21 -13.85 3.31
CA ILE A 438 14.23 -13.83 4.78
C ILE A 438 14.70 -15.16 5.39
N THR A 439 14.75 -16.24 4.61
CA THR A 439 15.20 -17.57 5.05
C THR A 439 16.72 -17.76 4.98
N TRP A 440 17.45 -16.80 4.40
CA TRP A 440 18.90 -16.90 4.23
C TRP A 440 19.66 -16.90 5.56
N SER A 441 20.50 -17.93 5.75
CA SER A 441 21.29 -18.13 6.97
C SER A 441 22.80 -18.02 6.73
N ASN A 442 23.32 -18.63 5.65
CA ASN A 442 24.74 -18.62 5.30
C ASN A 442 24.94 -17.83 4.02
N ILE A 443 25.21 -16.53 4.14
CA ILE A 443 25.35 -15.63 2.99
C ILE A 443 26.60 -14.76 3.11
N SER A 444 27.13 -14.39 1.95
CA SER A 444 28.14 -13.36 1.78
C SER A 444 27.53 -12.22 0.98
N VAL A 445 27.62 -11.00 1.52
CA VAL A 445 27.16 -9.77 0.88
C VAL A 445 28.39 -8.89 0.70
N GLU A 446 28.62 -8.41 -0.52
CA GLU A 446 29.67 -7.44 -0.83
C GLU A 446 29.16 -6.39 -1.80
N PHE A 447 29.73 -5.19 -1.71
CA PHE A 447 29.52 -4.10 -2.65
C PHE A 447 30.67 -3.11 -2.55
N ASP A 448 30.82 -2.30 -3.60
CA ASP A 448 31.66 -1.12 -3.58
C ASP A 448 30.82 0.07 -3.07
N PHE A 449 31.46 0.97 -2.33
CA PHE A 449 30.80 2.18 -1.84
C PHE A 449 31.71 3.40 -1.94
N ARG A 450 31.09 4.58 -2.02
CA ARG A 450 31.78 5.87 -1.94
C ARG A 450 30.95 6.83 -1.10
N VAL A 451 31.57 7.41 -0.07
CA VAL A 451 30.95 8.49 0.73
C VAL A 451 31.45 9.83 0.19
N PRO A 452 30.59 10.68 -0.41
CA PRO A 452 31.00 12.00 -0.88
C PRO A 452 31.58 12.87 0.25
N VAL A 453 32.51 13.77 -0.10
CA VAL A 453 33.11 14.72 0.87
C VAL A 453 32.06 15.70 1.39
N GLU A 454 31.19 16.18 0.51
CA GLU A 454 30.11 17.10 0.85
C GLU A 454 28.81 16.35 1.11
N ASN A 455 28.14 16.68 2.22
CA ASN A 455 26.87 16.07 2.64
C ASN A 455 26.93 14.54 2.78
N GLY A 456 28.12 13.96 2.87
CA GLY A 456 28.32 12.53 3.05
C GLY A 456 27.77 12.04 4.39
N THR A 457 27.31 10.79 4.40
CA THR A 457 26.98 10.10 5.64
C THR A 457 28.22 9.90 6.53
N SER A 458 28.00 9.66 7.83
CA SER A 458 29.05 9.34 8.80
C SER A 458 29.65 7.93 8.64
N GLY A 459 29.04 7.08 7.83
CA GLY A 459 29.52 5.74 7.51
C GLY A 459 28.49 4.93 6.74
N ILE A 460 28.86 3.72 6.37
CA ILE A 460 27.95 2.76 5.72
C ILE A 460 27.90 1.47 6.54
N PHE A 461 26.96 0.59 6.20
CA PHE A 461 26.99 -0.78 6.70
C PHE A 461 26.56 -1.77 5.63
N VAL A 462 27.07 -2.99 5.79
CA VAL A 462 26.55 -4.21 5.16
C VAL A 462 25.99 -5.11 6.27
N GLY A 463 24.85 -5.74 6.01
CA GLY A 463 24.15 -6.58 6.96
C GLY A 463 23.75 -7.92 6.35
N ALA A 464 23.67 -8.92 7.22
CA ALA A 464 23.12 -10.23 6.92
C ALA A 464 22.16 -10.64 8.03
N ARG A 465 21.20 -11.52 7.71
CA ARG A 465 20.19 -12.01 8.65
C ARG A 465 19.32 -10.92 9.26
N ALA A 466 19.05 -9.84 8.52
CA ALA A 466 18.19 -8.77 8.99
C ALA A 466 16.74 -9.27 9.12
N THR A 467 16.10 -9.04 10.27
CA THR A 467 14.84 -9.71 10.62
C THR A 467 13.58 -8.86 10.51
N THR A 468 13.69 -7.53 10.50
CA THR A 468 12.52 -6.64 10.44
C THR A 468 12.69 -5.49 9.46
N GLY A 469 11.55 -4.98 8.98
CA GLY A 469 11.44 -3.81 8.11
C GLY A 469 10.22 -2.94 8.47
N GLY A 470 9.80 -2.07 7.56
CA GLY A 470 8.69 -1.13 7.75
C GLY A 470 8.88 -0.21 8.96
N CYS A 471 7.80 0.12 9.67
CA CYS A 471 7.86 0.93 10.89
C CYS A 471 8.70 0.28 12.03
N SER A 472 9.02 -1.01 11.93
CA SER A 472 9.84 -1.76 12.91
C SER A 472 11.30 -1.89 12.50
N SER A 473 11.74 -1.16 11.47
CA SER A 473 13.12 -1.20 10.98
C SER A 473 14.15 -0.84 12.06
N ALA A 474 13.81 0.10 12.95
CA ALA A 474 14.72 0.50 14.03
C ALA A 474 15.05 -0.62 15.02
N SER A 475 14.16 -1.61 15.18
CA SER A 475 14.36 -2.75 16.06
C SER A 475 14.90 -3.99 15.33
N THR A 476 15.40 -3.85 14.10
CA THR A 476 15.92 -5.01 13.38
C THR A 476 17.14 -5.59 14.08
N SER A 477 17.07 -6.90 14.33
CA SER A 477 18.24 -7.71 14.65
C SER A 477 18.89 -8.19 13.36
N GLY A 478 20.14 -8.63 13.44
CA GLY A 478 20.91 -9.13 12.30
C GLY A 478 22.36 -9.30 12.67
N ILE A 479 23.24 -9.34 11.68
CA ILE A 479 24.68 -9.21 11.83
C ILE A 479 25.08 -8.05 10.92
N PHE A 480 25.54 -6.94 11.52
CA PHE A 480 25.83 -5.71 10.78
C PHE A 480 27.30 -5.34 10.93
N PHE A 481 27.98 -5.19 9.80
CA PHE A 481 29.33 -4.63 9.71
C PHE A 481 29.22 -3.18 9.25
N HIS A 482 29.44 -2.27 10.20
CA HIS A 482 29.49 -0.83 10.00
C HIS A 482 30.94 -0.40 9.70
N ALA A 483 31.16 0.29 8.58
CA ALA A 483 32.38 1.00 8.27
C ALA A 483 32.18 2.50 8.52
N LEU A 484 32.73 2.99 9.63
CA LEU A 484 32.74 4.39 10.02
C LEU A 484 34.08 5.01 9.60
N GLN A 485 34.18 6.34 9.59
CA GLN A 485 35.38 7.03 9.09
C GLN A 485 36.68 6.63 9.81
N ASP A 486 36.62 6.29 11.10
CA ASP A 486 37.78 6.04 11.97
C ASP A 486 37.80 4.64 12.61
N LYS A 487 36.76 3.82 12.38
CA LYS A 487 36.65 2.48 12.97
C LYS A 487 35.63 1.61 12.26
N PHE A 488 35.71 0.31 12.49
CA PHE A 488 34.61 -0.59 12.22
C PHE A 488 33.85 -0.98 13.48
N VAL A 489 32.57 -1.32 13.32
CA VAL A 489 31.74 -1.94 14.36
C VAL A 489 30.99 -3.13 13.77
N LEU A 490 31.08 -4.28 14.44
CA LEU A 490 30.24 -5.45 14.22
C LEU A 490 29.19 -5.51 15.33
N SER A 491 27.90 -5.49 15.00
CA SER A 491 26.79 -5.53 15.95
C SER A 491 25.71 -6.55 15.56
N THR A 492 24.85 -6.91 16.52
CA THR A 492 23.66 -7.74 16.27
C THR A 492 22.39 -6.95 15.97
N ASP A 493 22.48 -5.62 15.95
CA ASP A 493 21.36 -4.71 15.71
C ASP A 493 21.83 -3.48 14.91
N LEU A 494 20.90 -2.89 14.16
CA LEU A 494 21.17 -1.74 13.28
C LEU A 494 21.59 -0.48 14.05
N GLN A 495 21.13 -0.31 15.29
CA GLN A 495 21.42 0.86 16.12
C GLN A 495 22.78 0.77 16.83
N ARG A 496 23.48 -0.38 16.73
CA ARG A 496 24.73 -0.70 17.44
C ARG A 496 24.61 -0.66 18.96
N GLN A 497 23.46 -1.03 19.51
CA GLN A 497 23.31 -1.17 20.97
C GLN A 497 23.95 -2.46 21.50
N GLN A 498 24.12 -3.47 20.64
CA GLN A 498 24.69 -4.78 20.96
C GLN A 498 25.92 -5.03 20.08
N VAL A 499 27.07 -4.53 20.52
CA VAL A 499 28.35 -4.65 19.80
C VAL A 499 29.02 -5.98 20.11
N ILE A 500 29.42 -6.70 19.05
CA ILE A 500 30.24 -7.92 19.12
C ILE A 500 31.72 -7.56 19.11
N LYS A 501 32.13 -6.70 18.17
CA LYS A 501 33.53 -6.31 17.96
C LYS A 501 33.62 -4.90 17.41
N SER A 502 34.68 -4.19 17.77
CA SER A 502 35.13 -2.98 17.09
C SER A 502 36.65 -3.03 16.92
N GLY A 503 37.17 -2.19 16.03
CA GLY A 503 38.60 -2.02 15.78
C GLY A 503 38.84 -0.89 14.79
N ASP A 504 40.11 -0.62 14.52
CA ASP A 504 40.52 0.50 13.67
C ASP A 504 40.16 0.22 12.20
N LEU A 505 39.66 1.26 11.53
CA LEU A 505 39.37 1.27 10.10
C LEU A 505 39.50 2.72 9.64
N SER A 506 40.02 2.96 8.45
CA SER A 506 39.95 4.29 7.86
C SER A 506 39.81 4.16 6.36
N TYR A 507 39.12 5.13 5.76
CA TYR A 507 38.92 5.21 4.33
C TYR A 507 38.84 6.67 3.90
N ASN A 508 39.08 6.94 2.61
CA ASN A 508 39.12 8.30 2.08
C ASN A 508 37.75 8.67 1.51
N PRO A 509 37.02 9.64 2.08
CA PRO A 509 35.81 10.16 1.44
C PRO A 509 36.09 10.62 0.00
N GLY A 510 35.11 10.43 -0.88
CA GLY A 510 35.22 10.69 -2.31
C GLY A 510 35.88 9.58 -3.13
N SER A 511 36.47 8.55 -2.49
CA SER A 511 37.03 7.37 -3.17
C SER A 511 36.10 6.16 -3.06
N TRP A 512 36.17 5.27 -4.05
CA TRP A 512 35.49 3.98 -4.00
C TRP A 512 36.29 2.99 -3.13
N HIS A 513 35.58 2.27 -2.27
CA HIS A 513 36.09 1.25 -1.37
C HIS A 513 35.21 0.00 -1.43
N LYS A 514 35.75 -1.17 -1.10
CA LYS A 514 35.00 -2.43 -1.11
C LYS A 514 34.75 -2.94 0.30
N ILE A 515 33.50 -3.26 0.62
CA ILE A 515 33.09 -3.86 1.89
C ILE A 515 32.46 -5.24 1.65
N SER A 516 32.75 -6.19 2.54
CA SER A 516 32.17 -7.53 2.49
C SER A 516 31.93 -8.11 3.88
N LEU A 517 30.77 -8.74 4.06
CA LEU A 517 30.39 -9.52 5.23
C LEU A 517 29.95 -10.91 4.78
N ALA A 518 30.69 -11.93 5.25
CA ALA A 518 30.31 -13.33 5.09
C ALA A 518 29.92 -13.94 6.44
N VAL A 519 28.72 -14.52 6.50
CA VAL A 519 28.18 -15.17 7.70
C VAL A 519 27.97 -16.65 7.40
N LYS A 520 28.56 -17.53 8.22
CA LYS A 520 28.42 -18.99 8.11
C LYS A 520 28.31 -19.62 9.48
N GLY A 521 27.18 -20.27 9.77
CA GLY A 521 26.88 -20.79 11.09
C GLY A 521 26.94 -19.68 12.15
N ASN A 522 27.83 -19.84 13.12
CA ASN A 522 28.05 -18.87 14.20
C ASN A 522 29.37 -18.10 14.03
N ALA A 523 29.84 -17.91 12.80
CA ALA A 523 31.03 -17.12 12.51
C ALA A 523 30.75 -16.05 11.46
N ALA A 524 31.44 -14.92 11.58
CA ALA A 524 31.45 -13.83 10.59
C ALA A 524 32.88 -13.51 10.15
N LYS A 525 33.04 -13.25 8.85
CA LYS A 525 34.25 -12.72 8.23
C LYS A 525 33.96 -11.33 7.66
N LEU A 526 34.72 -10.34 8.09
CA LEU A 526 34.61 -8.94 7.66
C LEU A 526 35.83 -8.62 6.81
N THR A 527 35.60 -8.17 5.59
CA THR A 527 36.66 -7.77 4.66
C THR A 527 36.43 -6.33 4.21
N PHE A 528 37.48 -5.53 4.25
CA PHE A 528 37.50 -4.14 3.79
C PHE A 528 38.71 -3.94 2.87
N ASP A 529 38.50 -3.41 1.66
CA ASP A 529 39.53 -3.24 0.62
C ASP A 529 40.45 -4.48 0.50
N GLN A 530 39.81 -5.64 0.34
CA GLN A 530 40.47 -6.96 0.21
C GLN A 530 41.21 -7.47 1.46
N THR A 531 41.26 -6.69 2.53
CA THR A 531 41.89 -7.07 3.81
C THR A 531 40.86 -7.59 4.79
N THR A 532 41.10 -8.76 5.40
CA THR A 532 40.25 -9.27 6.47
C THR A 532 40.51 -8.49 7.75
N VAL A 533 39.55 -7.67 8.18
CA VAL A 533 39.66 -6.86 9.40
C VAL A 533 39.18 -7.61 10.65
N TYR A 534 38.34 -8.63 10.47
CA TYR A 534 37.92 -9.51 11.55
C TYR A 534 37.45 -10.87 11.01
N PHE A 535 37.74 -11.93 11.77
CA PHE A 535 37.14 -13.24 11.61
C PHE A 535 36.92 -13.85 12.99
N GLY A 536 35.68 -14.19 13.33
CA GLY A 536 35.39 -14.72 14.66
C GLY A 536 33.93 -15.07 14.90
N ALA A 537 33.63 -15.43 16.14
CA ALA A 537 32.33 -15.91 16.56
C ALA A 537 31.27 -14.80 16.63
N ILE A 538 30.05 -15.15 16.27
CA ILE A 538 28.84 -14.34 16.41
C ILE A 538 27.77 -15.14 17.16
N PRO A 539 26.76 -14.49 17.75
CA PRO A 539 25.62 -15.18 18.36
C PRO A 539 24.86 -16.07 17.36
N ALA A 540 24.20 -17.11 17.88
CA ALA A 540 23.40 -18.03 17.07
C ALA A 540 22.06 -17.40 16.58
N SER A 541 21.63 -16.31 17.20
CA SER A 541 20.40 -15.59 16.85
C SER A 541 20.73 -14.14 16.44
N PRO A 542 20.11 -13.61 15.36
CA PRO A 542 19.17 -14.30 14.48
C PRO A 542 19.85 -15.36 13.61
N ALA A 543 19.11 -16.44 13.32
CA ALA A 543 19.62 -17.58 12.56
C ALA A 543 19.49 -17.37 11.04
N ALA A 544 18.54 -16.56 10.61
CA ALA A 544 18.26 -16.24 9.22
C ALA A 544 17.64 -14.84 9.08
N GLY A 545 17.66 -14.30 7.87
CA GLY A 545 17.04 -13.03 7.51
C GLY A 545 17.62 -12.48 6.21
N TRP A 546 17.13 -11.32 5.79
CA TRP A 546 17.56 -10.67 4.55
C TRP A 546 19.05 -10.26 4.57
N ALA A 547 19.60 -10.05 3.39
CA ALA A 547 20.74 -9.16 3.24
C ALA A 547 20.28 -7.71 3.49
N ALA A 548 21.18 -6.87 3.98
CA ALA A 548 20.89 -5.46 4.22
C ALA A 548 22.08 -4.57 3.86
N LEU A 549 21.78 -3.33 3.48
CA LEU A 549 22.79 -2.29 3.28
C LEU A 549 22.18 -0.92 3.53
N GLY A 550 23.02 0.06 3.87
CA GLY A 550 22.57 1.42 4.09
C GLY A 550 23.63 2.33 4.70
N THR A 551 23.17 3.43 5.26
CA THR A 551 24.02 4.51 5.77
C THR A 551 23.88 4.67 7.28
N ASP A 552 24.97 5.10 7.90
CA ASP A 552 25.09 5.17 9.35
C ASP A 552 24.52 6.45 9.96
N SER A 553 24.34 7.46 9.12
CA SER A 553 23.47 8.62 9.32
C SER A 553 22.76 9.00 8.02
N PHE A 554 21.75 9.85 8.05
CA PHE A 554 21.30 10.56 6.86
C PHE A 554 22.46 11.38 6.28
N GLY A 555 22.64 11.28 4.97
CA GLY A 555 23.80 11.77 4.23
C GLY A 555 24.03 10.92 2.98
N LEU A 556 24.70 11.49 1.99
CA LEU A 556 24.94 10.85 0.71
C LEU A 556 25.91 9.68 0.88
N ALA A 557 25.63 8.59 0.16
CA ALA A 557 26.56 7.49 -0.08
C ALA A 557 26.17 6.81 -1.39
N ASP A 558 27.18 6.41 -2.15
CA ASP A 558 27.04 5.65 -3.40
C ASP A 558 27.36 4.19 -3.14
N PHE A 559 26.66 3.30 -3.84
CA PHE A 559 26.77 1.85 -3.75
C PHE A 559 26.80 1.28 -5.18
N ASP A 560 27.75 0.38 -5.45
CA ASP A 560 27.92 -0.24 -6.76
C ASP A 560 28.40 -1.70 -6.62
N ASN A 561 28.34 -2.47 -7.70
CA ASN A 561 28.85 -3.85 -7.79
C ASN A 561 28.33 -4.76 -6.66
N LEU A 562 27.03 -4.68 -6.36
CA LEU A 562 26.39 -5.51 -5.36
C LEU A 562 26.51 -6.98 -5.75
N ARG A 563 26.92 -7.83 -4.81
CA ARG A 563 26.98 -9.27 -4.99
C ARG A 563 26.58 -10.00 -3.72
N ILE A 564 25.69 -10.98 -3.89
CA ILE A 564 25.19 -11.84 -2.81
C ILE A 564 25.36 -13.30 -3.22
N MET A 565 25.94 -14.10 -2.33
CA MET A 565 26.25 -15.51 -2.57
C MET A 565 26.01 -16.34 -1.31
N THR A 566 25.89 -17.65 -1.48
CA THR A 566 25.98 -18.60 -0.36
C THR A 566 27.40 -18.59 0.24
N SER A 567 27.52 -18.62 1.58
CA SER A 567 28.81 -18.56 2.31
C SER A 567 29.36 -19.92 2.77
#